data_AF-A0AAP1QWK9-F1
#
_entry.id   AF-A0AAP1QWK9-F1
#
_cell.length_a   1.000
_cell.length_b   1.000
_cell.length_c   1.000
_cell.angle_alpha   90.00
_cell.angle_beta   90.00
_cell.angle_gamma   90.00
#
_symmetry.space_group_name_H-M   'P 1'
#
loop_
_entity.id
_entity.type
_entity.pdbx_description
1 polymer ?
#
loop_
_entity_poly.entity_id
_entity_poly.type
_entity_poly.pdbx_seq_one_letter_code
_entity_poly.pdbx_strand_id
1 'polypeptide(L)' 'MSNKEFGYWKAFNVLEPIGIFREDILFAGLGRTITDAMVPRHPFKLDDFMMFKEKQPMPKSEIQNNLKAFFRSYSKS' A
#
# COMPACT_ATOMS: atom_id res chain seq x y z
N MET A 1 19.01 -13.31 14.85
CA MET A 1 17.73 -13.84 15.32
C MET A 1 17.79 -15.35 15.23
N SER A 2 17.68 -16.06 16.36
CA SER A 2 17.71 -17.53 16.42
C SER A 2 16.36 -18.14 16.01
N ASN A 3 16.36 -19.43 15.66
CA ASN A 3 15.15 -20.14 15.22
C ASN A 3 14.02 -20.12 16.27
N LYS A 4 14.36 -20.17 17.56
CA LYS A 4 13.38 -20.05 18.66
C LYS A 4 12.77 -18.65 18.73
N GLU A 5 13.59 -17.61 18.61
CA GLU A 5 13.13 -16.22 18.62
C GLU A 5 12.21 -15.91 17.43
N PHE A 6 12.52 -16.47 16.26
CA PHE A 6 11.66 -16.35 15.08
C PHE A 6 10.31 -17.06 15.25
N GLY A 7 10.29 -18.21 15.94
CA GLY A 7 9.07 -18.93 16.30
C GLY A 7 8.16 -18.12 17.23
N TYR A 8 8.73 -17.50 18.27
CA TYR A 8 7.97 -16.63 19.17
C TYR A 8 7.48 -15.36 18.48
N TRP A 9 8.28 -14.76 17.59
CA TRP A 9 7.86 -13.61 16.81
C TRP A 9 6.67 -13.94 15.89
N LYS A 10 6.66 -15.11 15.24
CA LYS A 10 5.48 -15.57 14.47
C LYS A 10 4.26 -15.75 15.35
N ALA A 11 4.40 -16.37 16.53
CA ALA A 11 3.29 -16.57 17.46
C ALA A 11 2.75 -15.23 17.99
N PHE A 12 3.64 -14.26 18.25
CA PHE A 12 3.28 -12.90 18.64
C PHE A 12 2.50 -12.18 17.53
N ASN A 13 2.93 -12.26 16.26
CA ASN A 13 2.19 -11.72 15.11
C ASN A 13 0.79 -12.32 14.95
N VAL A 14 0.60 -13.60 15.31
CA VAL A 14 -0.71 -14.27 15.28
C VAL A 14 -1.60 -13.83 16.44
N LEU A 15 -1.01 -13.49 17.60
CA LEU A 15 -1.73 -13.10 18.82
C LEU A 15 -2.02 -11.60 18.91
N GLU A 16 -1.21 -10.74 18.29
CA GLU A 16 -1.45 -9.28 18.21
C GLU A 16 -1.67 -8.76 16.76
N PRO A 17 -2.65 -9.29 16.01
CA PRO A 17 -3.00 -8.75 14.69
C PRO A 17 -3.48 -7.29 14.79
N ILE A 18 -3.97 -6.86 15.96
CA ILE A 18 -4.42 -5.50 16.22
C ILE A 18 -3.25 -4.51 16.30
N GLY A 19 -2.10 -4.90 16.86
CA GLY A 19 -0.93 -4.04 17.01
C GLY A 19 -0.38 -3.62 15.65
N ILE A 20 -0.05 -4.62 14.83
CA ILE A 20 0.48 -4.44 13.47
C ILE A 20 -0.51 -3.65 12.60
N PHE A 21 -1.80 -3.96 12.67
CA PHE A 21 -2.82 -3.24 11.91
C PHE A 21 -2.97 -1.78 12.37
N ARG A 22 -2.92 -1.53 13.69
CA ARG A 22 -3.00 -0.19 14.26
C ARG A 22 -1.79 0.64 13.86
N GLU A 23 -0.59 0.07 13.93
CA GLU A 23 0.65 0.71 13.50
C GLU A 23 0.63 0.99 11.99
N ASP A 24 0.16 0.06 11.17
CA ASP A 24 0.01 0.25 9.72
C ASP A 24 -0.93 1.42 9.40
N ILE A 25 -2.09 1.49 10.06
CA ILE A 25 -3.02 2.62 9.92
C ILE A 25 -2.37 3.93 10.36
N LEU A 26 -1.64 3.92 11.47
CA LEU A 26 -0.97 5.11 12.00
C LEU A 26 0.05 5.66 10.99
N PHE A 27 0.93 4.80 10.47
CA PHE A 27 1.93 5.20 9.47
C PHE A 27 1.28 5.58 8.14
N ALA A 28 0.25 4.87 7.70
CA ALA A 28 -0.52 5.22 6.51
C ALA A 28 -1.17 6.61 6.63
N GLY A 29 -1.70 6.94 7.80
CA GLY A 29 -2.28 8.25 8.10
C GLY A 29 -1.26 9.38 8.05
N LEU A 30 -0.07 9.15 8.59
CA LEU A 30 1.05 10.10 8.50
C LEU A 30 1.46 10.34 7.05
N GLY A 31 1.67 9.28 6.28
CA GLY A 31 2.04 9.33 4.86
C GLY A 31 1.00 10.09 4.02
N ARG A 32 -0.27 9.79 4.24
CA ARG A 32 -1.38 10.51 3.61
C ARG A 32 -1.37 11.99 3.96
N THR A 33 -1.21 12.34 5.24
CA THR A 33 -1.20 13.75 5.69
C THR A 33 -0.06 14.54 5.05
N ILE A 34 1.12 13.94 4.96
CA ILE A 34 2.27 14.55 4.28
C ILE A 34 1.97 14.75 2.79
N THR A 35 1.35 13.76 2.15
CA THR A 35 1.02 13.81 0.72
C THR A 35 -0.06 14.86 0.45
N ASP A 36 -1.09 14.95 1.30
CA ASP A 36 -2.15 15.95 1.20
C ASP A 36 -1.57 17.38 1.33
N ALA A 37 -0.55 17.57 2.18
CA ALA A 37 0.14 18.84 2.35
C ALA A 37 1.06 19.20 1.18
N MET A 38 1.77 18.22 0.61
CA MET A 38 2.80 18.45 -0.41
C MET A 38 2.24 18.44 -1.84
N VAL A 39 1.18 17.68 -2.08
CA VAL A 39 0.58 17.48 -3.41
C VAL A 39 -0.94 17.70 -3.33
N PRO A 40 -1.39 18.97 -3.38
CA PRO A 40 -2.81 19.28 -3.34
C PRO A 40 -3.56 18.58 -4.49
N ARG A 41 -4.72 17.97 -4.18
CA ARG A 41 -5.61 17.25 -5.11
C ARG A 41 -5.07 15.91 -5.64
N HIS A 42 -4.18 15.23 -4.93
CA HIS A 42 -3.81 13.87 -5.28
C HIS A 42 -4.99 12.89 -5.16
N PRO A 43 -5.04 11.80 -5.95
CA PRO A 43 -6.12 10.81 -5.86
C PRO A 43 -5.90 9.74 -4.79
N PHE A 44 -4.74 9.73 -4.11
CA PHE A 44 -4.37 8.69 -3.15
C PHE A 44 -5.29 8.68 -1.91
N LYS A 45 -5.69 7.49 -1.49
CA LYS A 45 -6.50 7.19 -0.31
C LYS A 45 -5.62 6.60 0.78
N LEU A 46 -6.14 6.53 2.01
CA LEU A 46 -5.41 5.96 3.16
C LEU A 46 -4.88 4.55 2.86
N ASP A 47 -5.71 3.72 2.22
CA ASP A 47 -5.39 2.35 1.83
C ASP A 47 -4.17 2.24 0.92
N ASP A 48 -3.87 3.28 0.12
CA ASP A 48 -2.72 3.29 -0.78
C ASP A 48 -1.39 3.36 -0.01
N PHE A 49 -1.44 3.85 1.23
CA PHE A 49 -0.31 3.97 2.15
C PHE A 49 -0.21 2.81 3.16
N MET A 50 -1.19 1.90 3.18
CA MET A 50 -1.14 0.71 4.04
C MET A 50 -0.24 -0.38 3.42
N MET A 51 0.59 -1.01 4.25
CA MET A 51 1.61 -1.97 3.82
C MET A 51 1.14 -3.42 3.95
N PHE A 52 0.32 -3.73 4.95
CA PHE A 52 -0.11 -5.10 5.25
C PHE A 52 -1.50 -5.44 4.70
N LYS A 53 -2.18 -4.46 4.10
CA LYS A 53 -3.43 -4.71 3.38
C LYS A 53 -3.12 -5.51 2.11
N GLU A 54 -3.82 -6.62 1.94
CA GLU A 54 -3.76 -7.42 0.71
C GLU A 54 -4.25 -6.55 -0.47
N LYS A 55 -3.31 -6.06 -1.27
CA LYS A 55 -3.62 -5.22 -2.44
C LYS A 55 -4.34 -6.10 -3.44
N GLN A 56 -5.61 -5.80 -3.69
CA GLN A 56 -6.37 -6.49 -4.73
C GLN A 56 -5.62 -6.27 -6.06
N PRO A 57 -5.25 -7.34 -6.78
CA PRO A 57 -4.55 -7.20 -8.04
C PRO A 57 -5.42 -6.41 -9.01
N MET A 58 -4.82 -5.41 -9.67
CA MET A 58 -5.52 -4.60 -10.66
C MET A 58 -6.10 -5.52 -11.75
N PRO A 59 -7.39 -5.39 -12.10
CA PRO A 59 -8.00 -6.19 -13.16
C PRO A 59 -7.20 -6.09 -14.45
N LYS A 60 -7.02 -7.22 -15.14
CA LYS A 60 -6.21 -7.32 -16.37
C LYS A 60 -6.67 -6.34 -17.46
N SER A 61 -7.97 -6.06 -17.51
CA SER A 61 -8.59 -5.07 -18.41
C SER A 61 -8.12 -3.64 -18.14
N GLU A 62 -7.96 -3.27 -16.88
CA GLU A 62 -7.54 -1.94 -16.46
C GLU A 62 -6.04 -1.72 -16.74
N ILE A 63 -5.21 -2.75 -16.52
CA ILE A 63 -3.79 -2.76 -16.92
C ILE A 63 -3.64 -2.54 -18.43
N GLN A 64 -4.42 -3.24 -19.25
CA GLN A 64 -4.38 -3.09 -20.70
C GLN A 64 -4.81 -1.70 -21.16
N ASN A 65 -5.81 -1.10 -20.51
CA ASN A 65 -6.27 0.24 -20.83
C ASN A 65 -5.21 1.29 -20.47
N ASN A 66 -4.55 1.16 -19.32
CA ASN A 66 -3.46 2.04 -18.90
C ASN A 66 -2.26 1.97 -19.86
N LEU A 67 -1.86 0.77 -20.27
CA LEU A 67 -0.80 0.58 -21.27
C LEU A 67 -1.18 1.21 -22.63
N LYS A 68 -2.40 0.97 -23.12
CA LYS A 68 -2.87 1.59 -24.36
C LYS A 68 -2.88 3.11 -24.29
N ALA A 69 -3.31 3.68 -23.17
CA ALA A 69 -3.30 5.13 -22.94
C ALA A 69 -1.87 5.70 -22.94
N PHE A 70 -0.94 5.02 -22.27
CA PHE A 70 0.48 5.38 -22.24
C PHE A 70 1.12 5.37 -23.64
N PHE A 71 0.93 4.32 -24.43
CA PHE A 71 1.49 4.29 -25.79
C PHE A 71 0.82 5.32 -26.73
N ARG A 72 -0.46 5.63 -26.50
CA ARG A 72 -1.15 6.70 -27.24
C ARG A 72 -0.59 8.09 -26.97
N SER A 73 -0.13 8.37 -25.74
CA SER A 73 0.48 9.67 -25.43
C SER A 73 1.86 9.81 -26.08
N TYR A 74 2.62 8.72 -26.23
CA TYR A 74 3.89 8.71 -26.95
C TYR A 74 3.75 8.84 -28.47
N SER A 75 2.65 8.32 -29.04
CA SER A 75 2.37 8.44 -30.48
C SER A 75 1.97 9.86 -30.94
N LYS A 76 1.70 10.78 -30.00
CA LYS A 76 1.34 12.18 -30.30
C LYS A 76 2.49 13.18 -30.05
N SER A 77 3.67 12.69 -29.65
CA SER A 77 4.92 13.45 -29.61
C SER A 77 5.73 13.18 -30.87
#